data_AF-A0A7H5F111-F1
#
_entry.id   AF-A0A7H5F111-F1
#
_cell.length_a   1.000
_cell.length_b   1.000
_cell.length_c   1.000
_cell.angle_alpha   90.00
_cell.angle_beta   90.00
_cell.angle_gamma   90.00
#
_symmetry.space_group_name_H-M   'P 1'
#
loop_
_entity.id
_entity.type
_entity.pdbx_description
1 polymer ?
#
loop_
_entity_poly.entity_id
_entity_poly.type
_entity_poly.pdbx_seq_one_letter_code
_entity_poly.pdbx_strand_id
1 'polypeptide(L)'
;MRSIPLLLLFTLLLGTSARAQKNQDLRQDSTFFEQQAALYQAWLDDTGIGQYLRYRELDVGEQELAIYLEFKTSDLDLIVNQWTTLKEGFEEQSAISLEQQLFYKAANLMEVRQSALSVQVYDTYDLRKEPLFSRVAYFEDGRVQVEESNPKSPIKPIQLMPRAIGERAAPSTADFQAQLNREKAYECILDYARERYENAGYNGKLPEIRVLEDEENLRFEIIDLRLEVLKGSNVLCPWLEKRGYNCPWAKRELLTFLFTYLPSANGVVISGDIDGKVGSGLYANVERGGYLSMEKDYDETIKSYIDAFTVELKNRLRNCQ
;
A
#
# COMPACT_ATOMS: atom_id res chain seq x y z
N MET A 1 -37.10 21.96 -62.53
CA MET A 1 -36.86 21.52 -61.14
C MET A 1 -35.36 21.25 -61.01
N ARG A 2 -34.63 22.06 -60.21
CA ARG A 2 -33.18 21.91 -60.03
C ARG A 2 -32.93 21.09 -58.77
N SER A 3 -32.36 19.90 -58.95
CA SER A 3 -31.96 19.00 -57.88
C SER A 3 -30.81 19.63 -57.10
N ILE A 4 -31.08 20.08 -55.87
CA ILE A 4 -30.03 20.51 -54.94
C ILE A 4 -29.26 19.25 -54.53
N PRO A 5 -27.91 19.21 -54.66
CA PRO A 5 -27.14 18.01 -54.41
C PRO A 5 -27.16 17.67 -52.91
N LEU A 6 -27.79 16.54 -52.57
CA LEU A 6 -27.92 15.95 -51.22
C LEU A 6 -26.56 15.81 -50.50
N LEU A 7 -25.45 15.76 -51.27
CA LEU A 7 -24.08 15.62 -50.78
C LEU A 7 -23.59 16.84 -49.98
N LEU A 8 -24.09 18.04 -50.28
CA LEU A 8 -23.69 19.29 -49.60
C LEU A 8 -24.37 19.48 -48.24
N LEU A 9 -25.50 18.81 -48.01
CA LEU A 9 -26.19 18.82 -46.73
C LEU A 9 -25.52 17.88 -45.72
N PHE A 10 -24.95 16.77 -46.21
CA PHE A 10 -24.29 15.76 -45.37
C PHE A 10 -22.94 16.25 -44.83
N THR A 11 -22.18 17.04 -45.60
CA THR A 11 -20.91 17.62 -45.16
C THR A 11 -21.08 18.76 -44.14
N LEU A 12 -22.18 19.52 -44.19
CA LEU A 12 -22.48 20.54 -43.18
C LEU A 12 -22.92 19.96 -41.83
N LEU A 13 -23.59 18.80 -41.82
CA LEU A 13 -24.02 18.12 -40.59
C LEU A 13 -22.87 17.41 -39.87
N LEU A 14 -21.82 16.99 -40.58
CA LEU A 14 -20.64 16.35 -39.97
C LEU A 14 -19.64 17.36 -39.36
N GLY A 15 -19.64 18.62 -39.82
CA GLY A 15 -18.71 19.65 -39.35
C GLY A 15 -19.10 20.32 -38.03
N THR A 16 -20.36 20.21 -37.59
CA THR A 16 -20.87 20.91 -36.39
C THR A 16 -20.80 20.07 -35.12
N SER A 17 -20.77 18.74 -35.22
CA SER A 17 -20.69 17.84 -34.05
C SER A 17 -19.28 17.77 -33.43
N ALA A 18 -18.23 17.99 -34.22
CA ALA A 18 -16.84 17.87 -33.73
C ALA A 18 -16.35 19.08 -32.90
N ARG A 19 -17.07 20.22 -32.91
CA ARG A 19 -16.69 21.43 -32.15
C ARG A 19 -17.52 21.68 -30.89
N ALA A 20 -18.55 20.86 -30.65
CA ALA A 20 -19.47 21.05 -29.52
C ALA A 20 -19.04 20.35 -28.23
N GLN A 21 -18.12 19.39 -28.28
CA GLN A 21 -17.40 18.92 -27.08
C GLN A 21 -16.17 19.78 -26.85
N LYS A 22 -16.38 21.09 -26.72
CA LYS A 22 -15.38 21.93 -26.06
C LYS A 22 -15.32 21.41 -24.62
N ASN A 23 -14.15 20.97 -24.15
CA ASN A 23 -13.96 20.60 -22.74
C ASN A 23 -14.47 21.76 -21.90
N GLN A 24 -15.65 21.58 -21.31
CA GLN A 24 -16.27 22.56 -20.43
C GLN A 24 -15.38 22.62 -19.20
N ASP A 25 -14.92 23.83 -18.88
CA ASP A 25 -14.13 24.08 -17.69
C ASP A 25 -15.02 23.81 -16.47
N LEU A 26 -14.80 22.69 -15.79
CA LEU A 26 -15.67 22.22 -14.70
C LEU A 26 -15.70 23.23 -13.54
N ARG A 27 -14.68 24.08 -13.39
CA ARG A 27 -14.65 25.11 -12.34
C ARG A 27 -15.84 26.08 -12.41
N GLN A 28 -16.43 26.26 -13.58
CA GLN A 28 -17.62 27.09 -13.78
C GLN A 28 -18.84 26.56 -13.02
N ASP A 29 -18.86 25.26 -12.73
CA ASP A 29 -19.96 24.55 -12.07
C ASP A 29 -19.62 24.18 -10.60
N SER A 30 -18.58 24.79 -10.01
CA SER A 30 -18.12 24.52 -8.64
C SER A 30 -19.23 24.59 -7.57
N THR A 31 -20.07 25.63 -7.59
CA THR A 31 -21.20 25.76 -6.65
C THR A 31 -22.22 24.62 -6.79
N PHE A 32 -22.42 24.11 -8.01
CA PHE A 32 -23.29 22.95 -8.24
C PHE A 32 -22.66 21.70 -7.62
N PHE A 33 -21.37 21.44 -7.88
CA PHE A 33 -20.70 20.26 -7.33
C PHE A 33 -20.62 20.27 -5.79
N GLU A 34 -20.44 21.44 -5.16
CA GLU A 34 -20.52 21.57 -3.71
C GLU A 34 -21.89 21.15 -3.15
N GLN A 35 -22.98 21.52 -3.84
CA GLN A 35 -24.33 21.07 -3.45
C GLN A 35 -24.50 19.56 -3.65
N GLN A 36 -23.96 19.00 -4.74
CA GLN A 36 -23.99 17.56 -5.00
C GLN A 36 -23.13 16.76 -4.01
N ALA A 37 -22.04 17.33 -3.50
CA ALA A 37 -21.22 16.71 -2.47
C ALA A 37 -22.00 16.49 -1.17
N ALA A 38 -22.86 17.45 -0.78
CA ALA A 38 -23.74 17.28 0.37
C ALA A 38 -24.75 16.14 0.17
N LEU A 39 -25.29 16.00 -1.05
CA LEU A 39 -26.16 14.87 -1.40
C LEU A 39 -25.41 13.54 -1.44
N TYR A 40 -24.13 13.56 -1.82
CA TYR A 40 -23.28 12.38 -1.79
C TYR A 40 -23.03 11.92 -0.34
N GLN A 41 -22.74 12.83 0.59
CA GLN A 41 -22.66 12.51 2.01
C GLN A 41 -23.98 11.94 2.55
N ALA A 42 -25.12 12.57 2.25
CA ALA A 42 -26.43 12.06 2.68
C ALA A 42 -26.68 10.63 2.17
N TRP A 43 -26.30 10.33 0.93
CA TRP A 43 -26.39 8.99 0.39
C TRP A 43 -25.45 7.99 1.10
N LEU A 44 -24.23 8.39 1.46
CA LEU A 44 -23.35 7.54 2.26
C LEU A 44 -24.06 7.19 3.58
N ASP A 45 -24.64 8.18 4.25
CA ASP A 45 -25.34 7.98 5.52
C ASP A 45 -26.57 7.06 5.37
N ASP A 46 -27.40 7.27 4.35
CA ASP A 46 -28.60 6.46 4.07
C ASP A 46 -28.29 5.00 3.74
N THR A 47 -27.13 4.73 3.13
CA THR A 47 -26.67 3.36 2.80
C THR A 47 -25.90 2.69 3.92
N GLY A 48 -25.66 3.38 5.05
CA GLY A 48 -24.84 2.89 6.15
C GLY A 48 -23.33 2.97 5.90
N ILE A 49 -22.88 3.25 4.67
CA ILE A 49 -21.47 3.49 4.33
C ILE A 49 -20.92 4.68 5.15
N GLY A 50 -21.78 5.68 5.38
CA GLY A 50 -21.52 6.89 6.14
C GLY A 50 -21.13 6.63 7.59
N GLN A 51 -21.31 5.41 8.12
CA GLN A 51 -20.80 5.02 9.43
C GLN A 51 -19.26 4.96 9.45
N TYR A 52 -18.65 4.60 8.32
CA TYR A 52 -17.20 4.38 8.18
C TYR A 52 -16.52 5.54 7.46
N LEU A 53 -17.10 5.96 6.34
CA LEU A 53 -16.57 6.99 5.46
C LEU A 53 -17.36 8.29 5.59
N ARG A 54 -16.70 9.42 5.41
CA ARG A 54 -17.35 10.71 5.21
C ARG A 54 -16.72 11.45 4.04
N TYR A 55 -17.52 12.25 3.36
CA TYR A 55 -17.04 13.26 2.45
C TYR A 55 -16.12 14.22 3.20
N ARG A 56 -14.96 14.48 2.61
CA ARG A 56 -13.96 15.40 3.13
C ARG A 56 -13.92 16.66 2.30
N GLU A 57 -13.56 16.51 1.04
CA GLU A 57 -13.32 17.62 0.13
C GLU A 57 -13.60 17.22 -1.32
N LEU A 58 -13.76 18.25 -2.13
CA LEU A 58 -13.96 18.16 -3.56
C LEU A 58 -12.89 19.04 -4.21
N ASP A 59 -12.09 18.45 -5.09
CA ASP A 59 -11.19 19.22 -5.96
C ASP A 59 -11.79 19.31 -7.35
N VAL A 60 -11.92 20.54 -7.86
CA VAL A 60 -12.54 20.84 -9.15
C VAL A 60 -11.48 21.47 -10.04
N GLY A 61 -10.91 20.64 -10.90
CA GLY A 61 -9.97 21.05 -11.94
C GLY A 61 -10.68 21.56 -13.19
N GLU A 62 -9.88 21.93 -14.20
CA GLU A 62 -10.42 22.38 -15.50
C GLU A 62 -11.16 21.27 -16.24
N GLN A 63 -10.69 20.04 -16.12
CA GLN A 63 -11.19 18.90 -16.90
C GLN A 63 -11.47 17.66 -16.05
N GLU A 64 -11.18 17.74 -14.76
CA GLU A 64 -11.28 16.64 -13.82
C GLU A 64 -11.90 17.11 -12.51
N LEU A 65 -12.55 16.17 -11.83
CA LEU A 65 -13.17 16.36 -10.54
C LEU A 65 -12.76 15.17 -9.65
N ALA A 66 -12.23 15.46 -8.47
CA ALA A 66 -11.84 14.45 -7.50
C ALA A 66 -12.66 14.60 -6.23
N ILE A 67 -13.36 13.53 -5.84
CA ILE A 67 -14.04 13.45 -4.56
C ILE A 67 -13.15 12.71 -3.58
N TYR A 68 -12.88 13.33 -2.45
CA TYR A 68 -12.08 12.76 -1.38
C TYR A 68 -12.97 12.32 -0.22
N LEU A 69 -12.84 11.04 0.14
CA LEU A 69 -13.53 10.41 1.26
C LEU A 69 -12.53 10.01 2.33
N GLU A 70 -12.83 10.33 3.58
CA GLU A 70 -11.98 9.97 4.70
C GLU A 70 -12.69 9.05 5.70
N PHE A 71 -11.90 8.24 6.39
CA PHE A 71 -12.38 7.49 7.53
C PHE A 71 -12.61 8.40 8.73
N LYS A 72 -13.53 8.03 9.61
CA LYS A 72 -13.77 8.75 10.88
C LYS A 72 -12.70 8.50 11.95
N THR A 73 -11.74 7.64 11.66
CA THR A 73 -10.59 7.30 12.50
C THR A 73 -9.32 7.54 11.70
N SER A 74 -8.20 7.78 12.38
CA SER A 74 -6.85 7.85 11.80
C SER A 74 -6.00 6.62 12.18
N ASP A 75 -6.57 5.67 12.92
CA ASP A 75 -5.91 4.41 13.28
C ASP A 75 -5.93 3.47 12.07
N LEU A 76 -4.74 3.14 11.56
CA LEU A 76 -4.56 2.40 10.32
C LEU A 76 -5.14 0.98 10.38
N ASP A 77 -4.95 0.27 11.49
CA ASP A 77 -5.48 -1.10 11.66
C ASP A 77 -7.01 -1.09 11.65
N LEU A 78 -7.60 -0.09 12.33
CA LEU A 78 -9.04 0.09 12.33
C LEU A 78 -9.56 0.48 10.94
N ILE A 79 -8.84 1.32 10.19
CA ILE A 79 -9.18 1.70 8.81
C ILE A 79 -9.22 0.46 7.91
N VAL A 80 -8.16 -0.36 7.93
CA VAL A 80 -8.08 -1.57 7.11
C VAL A 80 -9.22 -2.53 7.46
N ASN A 81 -9.49 -2.73 8.74
CA ASN A 81 -10.59 -3.59 9.20
C ASN A 81 -11.97 -3.04 8.77
N GLN A 82 -12.21 -1.74 8.98
CA GLN A 82 -13.46 -1.08 8.57
C GLN A 82 -13.68 -1.19 7.06
N TRP A 83 -12.64 -0.97 6.25
CA TRP A 83 -12.73 -1.12 4.81
C TRP A 83 -13.05 -2.55 4.39
N THR A 84 -12.35 -3.54 4.95
CA THR A 84 -12.59 -4.97 4.68
C THR A 84 -14.02 -5.36 5.05
N THR A 85 -14.47 -5.02 6.25
CA THR A 85 -15.82 -5.31 6.73
C THR A 85 -16.89 -4.68 5.83
N LEU A 86 -16.68 -3.40 5.47
CA LEU A 86 -17.59 -2.66 4.59
C LEU A 86 -17.66 -3.29 3.20
N LYS A 87 -16.51 -3.66 2.64
CA LYS A 87 -16.39 -4.27 1.32
C LYS A 87 -17.05 -5.65 1.28
N GLU A 88 -16.73 -6.53 2.23
CA GLU A 88 -17.32 -7.86 2.34
C GLU A 88 -18.84 -7.78 2.48
N GLY A 89 -19.35 -6.98 3.43
CA GLY A 89 -20.79 -6.84 3.65
C GLY A 89 -21.55 -6.25 2.45
N PHE A 90 -20.92 -5.36 1.68
CA PHE A 90 -21.52 -4.80 0.46
C PHE A 90 -21.51 -5.82 -0.69
N GLU A 91 -20.38 -6.48 -0.93
CA GLU A 91 -20.19 -7.40 -2.05
C GLU A 91 -20.94 -8.73 -1.88
N GLU A 92 -21.30 -9.12 -0.66
CA GLU A 92 -22.24 -10.22 -0.41
C GLU A 92 -23.62 -10.00 -1.05
N GLN A 93 -24.01 -8.74 -1.27
CA GLN A 93 -25.36 -8.36 -1.72
C GLN A 93 -25.37 -7.62 -3.06
N SER A 94 -24.19 -7.36 -3.64
CA SER A 94 -24.02 -6.54 -4.83
C SER A 94 -23.28 -7.28 -5.94
N ALA A 95 -23.62 -6.99 -7.19
CA ALA A 95 -22.93 -7.53 -8.36
C ALA A 95 -21.70 -6.68 -8.79
N ILE A 96 -21.50 -5.53 -8.16
CA ILE A 96 -20.37 -4.62 -8.41
C ILE A 96 -19.57 -4.40 -7.12
N SER A 97 -18.30 -4.00 -7.24
CA SER A 97 -17.47 -3.73 -6.07
C SER A 97 -17.92 -2.46 -5.34
N LEU A 98 -17.53 -2.34 -4.07
CA LEU A 98 -17.79 -1.13 -3.29
C LEU A 98 -17.22 0.13 -3.97
N GLU A 99 -15.98 0.05 -4.46
CA GLU A 99 -15.31 1.16 -5.16
C GLU A 99 -16.07 1.58 -6.42
N GLN A 100 -16.59 0.62 -7.17
CA GLN A 100 -17.43 0.87 -8.34
C GLN A 100 -18.73 1.57 -7.95
N GLN A 101 -19.39 1.13 -6.88
CA GLN A 101 -20.62 1.75 -6.40
C GLN A 101 -20.39 3.20 -5.95
N LEU A 102 -19.33 3.47 -5.21
CA LEU A 102 -18.91 4.82 -4.82
C LEU A 102 -18.70 5.69 -6.07
N PHE A 103 -17.91 5.18 -7.02
CA PHE A 103 -17.62 5.88 -8.27
C PHE A 103 -18.87 6.19 -9.10
N TYR A 104 -19.71 5.19 -9.39
CA TYR A 104 -20.89 5.39 -10.24
C TYR A 104 -21.91 6.32 -9.58
N LYS A 105 -22.05 6.27 -8.25
CA LYS A 105 -22.93 7.18 -7.54
C LYS A 105 -22.41 8.61 -7.61
N ALA A 106 -21.12 8.82 -7.41
CA ALA A 106 -20.49 10.12 -7.58
C ALA A 106 -20.68 10.67 -9.01
N ALA A 107 -20.42 9.86 -10.03
CA ALA A 107 -20.61 10.25 -11.43
C ALA A 107 -22.06 10.66 -11.73
N ASN A 108 -23.02 9.94 -11.17
CA ASN A 108 -24.43 10.23 -11.35
C ASN A 108 -24.86 11.56 -10.68
N LEU A 109 -24.43 11.81 -9.44
CA LEU A 109 -24.78 13.05 -8.73
C LEU A 109 -24.07 14.27 -9.31
N MET A 110 -22.78 14.13 -9.66
CA MET A 110 -21.99 15.23 -10.19
C MET A 110 -22.30 15.54 -11.67
N GLU A 111 -23.10 14.73 -12.35
CA GLU A 111 -23.46 14.91 -13.77
C GLU A 111 -22.25 15.10 -14.72
N VAL A 112 -21.09 14.55 -14.35
CA VAL A 112 -19.86 14.62 -15.16
C VAL A 112 -19.64 13.34 -15.97
N ARG A 113 -18.85 13.47 -17.04
CA ARG A 113 -18.34 12.30 -17.78
C ARG A 113 -17.51 11.44 -16.84
N GLN A 114 -17.65 10.12 -16.92
CA GLN A 114 -16.91 9.18 -16.05
C GLN A 114 -15.38 9.37 -16.17
N SER A 115 -14.87 9.66 -17.36
CA SER A 115 -13.45 9.92 -17.59
C SER A 115 -12.92 11.21 -16.95
N ALA A 116 -13.79 12.07 -16.42
CA ALA A 116 -13.46 13.33 -15.76
C ALA A 116 -13.63 13.24 -14.23
N LEU A 117 -13.87 12.04 -13.69
CA LEU A 117 -14.12 11.82 -12.27
C LEU A 117 -13.08 10.87 -11.68
N SER A 118 -12.67 11.15 -10.44
CA SER A 118 -12.09 10.15 -9.56
C SER A 118 -12.74 10.20 -8.17
N VAL A 119 -12.80 9.06 -7.50
CA VAL A 119 -13.20 8.96 -6.08
C VAL A 119 -12.03 8.36 -5.32
N GLN A 120 -11.56 9.08 -4.32
CA GLN A 120 -10.31 8.79 -3.63
C GLN A 120 -10.56 8.63 -2.14
N VAL A 121 -10.01 7.57 -1.55
CA VAL A 121 -10.09 7.25 -0.13
C VAL A 121 -8.67 7.11 0.41
N TYR A 122 -8.33 7.84 1.47
CA TYR A 122 -7.01 7.78 2.10
C TYR A 122 -7.12 7.60 3.62
N ASP A 123 -6.09 7.01 4.26
CA ASP A 123 -5.94 7.03 5.72
C ASP A 123 -5.54 8.40 6.27
N THR A 124 -4.73 9.13 5.51
CA THR A 124 -4.27 10.46 5.87
C THR A 124 -4.26 11.38 4.65
N TYR A 125 -4.50 12.66 4.93
CA TYR A 125 -4.44 13.75 3.97
C TYR A 125 -3.42 14.82 4.43
N ASP A 126 -2.59 14.49 5.42
CA ASP A 126 -1.41 15.28 5.72
C ASP A 126 -0.42 15.11 4.56
N LEU A 127 -0.30 16.11 3.69
CA LEU A 127 0.59 16.10 2.51
C LEU A 127 2.06 15.86 2.85
N ARG A 128 2.44 15.93 4.14
CA ARG A 128 3.79 15.61 4.63
C ARG A 128 4.00 14.10 4.87
N LYS A 129 2.93 13.30 4.80
CA LYS A 129 2.94 11.86 5.04
C LYS A 129 2.50 11.11 3.79
N GLU A 130 3.21 10.05 3.46
CA GLU A 130 2.77 9.11 2.42
C GLU A 130 1.59 8.27 2.96
N PRO A 131 0.45 8.19 2.26
CA PRO A 131 -0.69 7.43 2.74
C PRO A 131 -0.37 5.93 2.73
N LEU A 132 -0.60 5.27 3.86
CA LEU A 132 -0.38 3.82 3.98
C LEU A 132 -1.59 3.05 3.45
N PHE A 133 -2.77 3.65 3.50
CA PHE A 133 -3.99 3.14 2.88
C PHE A 133 -4.47 4.12 1.81
N SER A 134 -4.70 3.62 0.59
CA SER A 134 -5.35 4.39 -0.47
C SER A 134 -6.25 3.54 -1.35
N ARG A 135 -7.35 4.12 -1.81
CA ARG A 135 -8.20 3.60 -2.89
C ARG A 135 -8.54 4.72 -3.83
N VAL A 136 -8.14 4.62 -5.08
CA VAL A 136 -8.45 5.61 -6.11
C VAL A 136 -9.24 4.89 -7.20
N ALA A 137 -10.54 5.16 -7.25
CA ALA A 137 -11.43 4.66 -8.28
C ALA A 137 -11.55 5.68 -9.41
N TYR A 138 -11.25 5.27 -10.64
CA TYR A 138 -11.27 6.13 -11.83
C TYR A 138 -11.73 5.33 -13.05
N PHE A 139 -12.11 6.01 -14.15
CA PHE A 139 -12.63 5.34 -15.34
C PHE A 139 -11.61 5.35 -16.48
N GLU A 140 -11.21 4.16 -16.93
CA GLU A 140 -10.26 3.98 -18.02
C GLU A 140 -10.62 2.72 -18.82
N ASP A 141 -10.50 2.80 -20.15
CA ASP A 141 -10.80 1.71 -21.08
C ASP A 141 -12.22 1.12 -20.93
N GLY A 142 -13.21 1.99 -20.69
CA GLY A 142 -14.62 1.60 -20.64
C GLY A 142 -15.05 0.90 -19.35
N ARG A 143 -14.21 0.91 -18.31
CA ARG A 143 -14.52 0.32 -17.00
C ARG A 143 -13.90 1.14 -15.87
N VAL A 144 -14.42 0.97 -14.67
CA VAL A 144 -13.81 1.53 -13.46
C VAL A 144 -12.58 0.70 -13.10
N GLN A 145 -11.43 1.36 -13.03
CA GLN A 145 -10.19 0.86 -12.44
C GLN A 145 -10.11 1.29 -10.98
N VAL A 146 -9.36 0.52 -10.19
CA VAL A 146 -9.07 0.84 -8.80
C VAL A 146 -7.56 0.72 -8.59
N GLU A 147 -6.91 1.84 -8.30
CA GLU A 147 -5.58 1.87 -7.73
C GLU A 147 -5.70 1.68 -6.21
N GLU A 148 -4.88 0.78 -5.65
CA GLU A 148 -4.94 0.47 -4.23
C GLU A 148 -3.58 0.35 -3.54
N SER A 149 -3.40 1.12 -2.48
CA SER A 149 -2.35 0.94 -1.48
C SER A 149 -2.98 0.49 -0.17
N ASN A 150 -2.37 -0.47 0.51
CA ASN A 150 -2.69 -0.81 1.90
C ASN A 150 -1.32 -1.05 2.58
N PRO A 151 -1.22 -0.96 3.92
CA PRO A 151 -0.21 -1.70 4.64
C PRO A 151 -0.52 -3.19 4.45
N LYS A 152 0.02 -3.78 3.37
CA LYS A 152 -0.39 -5.11 2.88
C LYS A 152 0.46 -6.24 3.45
N SER A 153 1.49 -5.90 4.19
CA SER A 153 2.28 -6.87 4.92
C SER A 153 1.68 -7.08 6.31
N PRO A 154 1.49 -8.34 6.74
CA PRO A 154 0.87 -8.63 8.02
C PRO A 154 1.73 -8.05 9.14
N ILE A 155 1.23 -6.99 9.78
CA ILE A 155 1.83 -6.45 10.99
C ILE A 155 1.83 -7.58 12.03
N LYS A 156 3.02 -8.09 12.36
CA LYS A 156 3.15 -9.16 13.35
C LYS A 156 3.68 -8.57 14.66
N PRO A 157 2.82 -8.46 15.70
CA PRO A 157 3.29 -7.98 16.98
C PRO A 157 4.20 -9.03 17.64
N ILE A 158 5.44 -8.63 17.92
CA ILE A 158 6.39 -9.38 18.73
C ILE A 158 6.19 -8.94 20.18
N GLN A 159 5.38 -9.69 20.92
CA GLN A 159 5.21 -9.47 22.35
C GLN A 159 6.37 -10.10 23.13
N LEU A 160 7.07 -9.25 23.89
CA LEU A 160 8.14 -9.61 24.81
C LEU A 160 7.69 -9.38 26.24
N MET A 161 7.55 -10.47 26.97
CA MET A 161 7.25 -10.45 28.41
C MET A 161 8.52 -10.81 29.20
N PRO A 162 8.71 -10.26 30.40
CA PRO A 162 9.72 -10.73 31.34
C PRO A 162 9.44 -12.21 31.63
N ARG A 163 10.17 -13.13 30.98
CA ARG A 163 10.16 -14.54 31.34
C ARG A 163 11.38 -14.80 32.23
N ALA A 164 11.17 -15.45 33.37
CA ALA A 164 12.26 -16.07 34.11
C ALA A 164 12.91 -17.13 33.22
N ILE A 165 14.06 -16.79 32.63
CA ILE A 165 14.94 -17.75 31.97
C ILE A 165 15.79 -18.36 33.08
N GLY A 166 15.45 -19.59 33.49
CA GLY A 166 16.17 -20.34 34.53
C GLY A 166 15.78 -19.95 35.96
N GLU A 167 16.31 -20.70 36.95
CA GLU A 167 15.98 -20.66 38.40
C GLU A 167 16.21 -19.30 39.11
N ARG A 168 16.49 -18.21 38.38
CA ARG A 168 16.51 -16.85 38.90
C ARG A 168 15.13 -16.22 38.81
N ALA A 169 14.72 -15.53 39.88
CA ALA A 169 13.49 -14.75 39.90
C ALA A 169 13.43 -13.81 38.68
N ALA A 170 12.28 -13.76 38.01
CA ALA A 170 12.07 -12.87 36.87
C ALA A 170 12.36 -11.42 37.30
N PRO A 171 13.08 -10.63 36.47
CA PRO A 171 13.21 -9.20 36.72
C PRO A 171 11.82 -8.54 36.75
N SER A 172 11.68 -7.45 37.51
CA SER A 172 10.43 -6.69 37.50
C SER A 172 10.15 -6.14 36.09
N THR A 173 8.89 -5.87 35.75
CA THR A 173 8.54 -5.28 34.45
C THR A 173 9.28 -3.96 34.19
N ALA A 174 9.50 -3.15 35.24
CA ALA A 174 10.25 -1.91 35.16
C ALA A 174 11.72 -2.14 34.83
N ASP A 175 12.36 -3.12 35.48
CA ASP A 175 13.76 -3.48 35.19
C ASP A 175 13.90 -4.03 33.76
N PHE A 176 12.93 -4.84 33.31
CA PHE A 176 12.90 -5.37 31.96
C PHE A 176 12.77 -4.27 30.90
N GLN A 177 11.88 -3.30 31.11
CA GLN A 177 11.72 -2.15 30.22
C GLN A 177 12.96 -1.24 30.22
N ALA A 178 13.62 -1.08 31.38
CA ALA A 178 14.86 -0.31 31.48
C ALA A 178 16.01 -1.00 30.72
N GLN A 179 16.10 -2.33 30.80
CA GLN A 179 17.10 -3.13 30.08
C GLN A 179 16.86 -3.15 28.57
N LEU A 180 15.60 -3.29 28.14
CA LEU A 180 15.21 -3.30 26.73
C LEU A 180 14.39 -2.05 26.39
N ASN A 181 15.03 -0.88 26.51
CA ASN A 181 14.46 0.37 26.06
C ASN A 181 14.39 0.44 24.52
N ARG A 182 13.72 1.47 23.98
CA ARG A 182 13.52 1.65 22.53
C ARG A 182 14.84 1.63 21.74
N GLU A 183 15.82 2.41 22.18
CA GLU A 183 17.12 2.52 21.52
C GLU A 183 17.83 1.16 21.48
N LYS A 184 17.83 0.44 22.60
CA LYS A 184 18.45 -0.89 22.69
C LYS A 184 17.73 -1.93 21.84
N ALA A 185 16.39 -1.89 21.80
CA ALA A 185 15.60 -2.76 20.95
C ALA A 185 15.90 -2.52 19.46
N TYR A 186 15.97 -1.26 19.04
CA TYR A 186 16.28 -0.87 17.66
C TYR A 186 17.71 -1.21 17.26
N GLU A 187 18.69 -0.95 18.13
CA GLU A 187 20.07 -1.41 17.93
C GLU A 187 20.12 -2.93 17.74
N CYS A 188 19.41 -3.68 18.59
CA CYS A 188 19.37 -5.14 18.51
C CYS A 188 18.77 -5.66 17.20
N ILE A 189 17.70 -5.01 16.71
CA ILE A 189 17.06 -5.35 15.43
C ILE A 189 18.01 -5.05 14.26
N LEU A 190 18.68 -3.89 14.29
CA LEU A 190 19.65 -3.54 13.26
C LEU A 190 20.84 -4.50 13.24
N ASP A 191 21.39 -4.84 14.41
CA ASP A 191 22.49 -5.80 14.50
C ASP A 191 22.10 -7.18 14.00
N TYR A 192 20.87 -7.63 14.28
CA TYR A 192 20.32 -8.86 13.71
C TYR A 192 20.24 -8.79 12.18
N ALA A 193 19.73 -7.68 11.63
CA ALA A 193 19.67 -7.48 10.19
C ALA A 193 21.08 -7.48 9.58
N ARG A 194 22.04 -6.77 10.17
CA ARG A 194 23.44 -6.76 9.72
C ARG A 194 24.04 -8.15 9.70
N GLU A 195 23.95 -8.87 10.81
CA GLU A 195 24.45 -10.25 10.95
C GLU A 195 23.84 -11.17 9.87
N ARG A 196 22.53 -11.06 9.64
CA ARG A 196 21.80 -11.89 8.69
C ARG A 196 22.11 -11.57 7.24
N TYR A 197 22.17 -10.30 6.86
CA TYR A 197 22.14 -9.87 5.46
C TYR A 197 23.47 -9.35 4.92
N GLU A 198 24.34 -8.73 5.73
CA GLU A 198 25.63 -8.22 5.23
C GLU A 198 26.55 -9.33 4.74
N ASN A 199 26.41 -10.54 5.30
CA ASN A 199 27.17 -11.72 4.89
C ASN A 199 26.45 -12.56 3.82
N ALA A 200 25.22 -12.21 3.44
CA ALA A 200 24.43 -12.93 2.43
C ALA A 200 24.84 -12.59 0.99
N GLY A 201 26.03 -12.03 0.79
CA GLY A 201 26.54 -11.61 -0.49
C GLY A 201 26.75 -12.74 -1.49
N TYR A 202 26.68 -12.38 -2.77
CA TYR A 202 26.84 -13.29 -3.89
C TYR A 202 27.73 -12.67 -4.97
N ASN A 203 28.69 -13.43 -5.50
CA ASN A 203 29.68 -12.96 -6.48
C ASN A 203 30.40 -11.66 -6.07
N GLY A 204 30.70 -11.52 -4.78
CA GLY A 204 31.39 -10.34 -4.23
C GLY A 204 30.53 -9.08 -4.12
N LYS A 205 29.23 -9.14 -4.45
CA LYS A 205 28.26 -8.08 -4.15
C LYS A 205 27.51 -8.43 -2.87
N LEU A 206 27.58 -7.55 -1.87
CA LEU A 206 26.83 -7.67 -0.62
C LEU A 206 25.50 -6.92 -0.75
N PRO A 207 24.41 -7.40 -0.13
CA PRO A 207 23.21 -6.60 0.06
C PRO A 207 23.53 -5.30 0.80
N GLU A 208 22.84 -4.23 0.44
CA GLU A 208 22.98 -2.94 1.12
C GLU A 208 21.86 -2.79 2.15
N ILE A 209 22.22 -2.48 3.40
CA ILE A 209 21.26 -2.11 4.44
C ILE A 209 21.24 -0.58 4.53
N ARG A 210 20.09 0.02 4.23
CA ARG A 210 19.88 1.46 4.32
C ARG A 210 18.88 1.77 5.43
N VAL A 211 19.35 2.42 6.49
CA VAL A 211 18.47 2.96 7.52
C VAL A 211 17.81 4.23 6.97
N LEU A 212 16.49 4.30 7.07
CA LEU A 212 15.70 5.47 6.70
C LEU A 212 15.41 6.25 7.99
N GLU A 213 15.70 7.56 8.00
CA GLU A 213 15.52 8.39 9.19
C GLU A 213 14.03 8.48 9.56
N ASP A 214 13.71 8.03 10.78
CA ASP A 214 12.41 8.19 11.45
C ASP A 214 12.70 8.33 12.96
N GLU A 215 12.22 9.42 13.58
CA GLU A 215 12.51 9.77 14.98
C GLU A 215 11.78 8.85 15.99
N GLU A 216 10.66 8.26 15.56
CA GLU A 216 9.78 7.48 16.43
C GLU A 216 9.85 5.98 16.15
N ASN A 217 10.07 5.59 14.89
CA ASN A 217 10.13 4.19 14.45
C ASN A 217 11.50 3.83 13.89
N LEU A 218 11.82 2.53 13.89
CA LEU A 218 12.96 2.03 13.16
C LEU A 218 12.50 1.60 11.76
N ARG A 219 12.94 2.33 10.73
CA ARG A 219 12.71 1.96 9.33
C ARG A 219 14.03 1.69 8.63
N PHE A 220 14.13 0.57 7.92
CA PHE A 220 15.29 0.28 7.09
C PHE A 220 14.92 -0.58 5.88
N GLU A 221 15.74 -0.49 4.84
CA GLU A 221 15.60 -1.28 3.62
C GLU A 221 16.82 -2.17 3.45
N ILE A 222 16.60 -3.33 2.83
CA ILE A 222 17.65 -4.26 2.41
C ILE A 222 17.52 -4.44 0.91
N ILE A 223 18.53 -3.96 0.20
CA ILE A 223 18.54 -3.84 -1.25
C ILE A 223 19.44 -4.93 -1.84
N ASP A 224 19.11 -5.35 -3.06
CA ASP A 224 19.88 -6.32 -3.85
C ASP A 224 19.98 -7.73 -3.25
N LEU A 225 19.01 -8.11 -2.40
CA LEU A 225 18.83 -9.48 -1.95
C LEU A 225 18.60 -10.41 -3.16
N ARG A 226 19.08 -11.65 -3.05
CA ARG A 226 18.91 -12.67 -4.10
C ARG A 226 18.28 -13.91 -3.49
N LEU A 227 17.03 -14.18 -3.86
CA LEU A 227 16.32 -15.41 -3.46
C LEU A 227 16.28 -15.62 -1.95
N GLU A 228 16.16 -14.53 -1.15
CA GLU A 228 16.04 -14.61 0.30
C GLU A 228 14.61 -14.98 0.71
N VAL A 229 13.63 -14.33 0.08
CA VAL A 229 12.20 -14.65 0.17
C VAL A 229 11.85 -15.73 -0.83
N LEU A 230 12.23 -15.56 -2.10
CA LEU A 230 11.84 -16.45 -3.20
C LEU A 230 12.74 -17.69 -3.32
N LYS A 231 13.09 -18.29 -2.17
CA LYS A 231 13.89 -19.52 -2.09
C LYS A 231 13.24 -20.62 -2.92
N GLY A 232 13.93 -21.07 -3.97
CA GLY A 232 13.45 -22.15 -4.86
C GLY A 232 12.69 -21.70 -6.12
N SER A 233 12.43 -20.40 -6.31
CA SER A 233 11.78 -19.88 -7.52
C SER A 233 12.62 -20.03 -8.80
N ASN A 234 13.89 -20.41 -8.68
CA ASN A 234 14.83 -20.48 -9.79
C ASN A 234 15.61 -21.80 -9.81
N VAL A 235 14.88 -22.92 -9.93
CA VAL A 235 15.41 -24.31 -9.89
C VAL A 235 16.55 -24.55 -10.89
N LEU A 236 16.54 -23.85 -12.03
CA LEU A 236 17.55 -24.03 -13.08
C LEU A 236 18.89 -23.35 -12.77
N CYS A 237 18.90 -22.26 -11.98
CA CYS A 237 20.12 -21.51 -11.76
C CYS A 237 21.20 -22.26 -10.97
N PRO A 238 20.89 -22.94 -9.84
CA PRO A 238 21.88 -23.76 -9.14
C PRO A 238 22.51 -24.84 -10.03
N TRP A 239 21.75 -25.39 -10.99
CA TRP A 239 22.27 -26.38 -11.93
C TRP A 239 23.17 -25.75 -13.00
N LEU A 240 22.81 -24.58 -13.53
CA LEU A 240 23.62 -23.82 -14.49
C LEU A 240 24.92 -23.30 -13.86
N GLU A 241 24.87 -22.82 -12.63
CA GLU A 241 26.03 -22.33 -11.88
C GLU A 241 27.04 -23.45 -11.60
N LYS A 242 26.57 -24.67 -11.26
CA LYS A 242 27.42 -25.86 -11.15
C LYS A 242 28.17 -26.20 -12.45
N ARG A 243 27.69 -25.72 -13.60
CA ARG A 243 28.32 -25.88 -14.91
C ARG A 243 29.15 -24.66 -15.34
N GLY A 244 29.36 -23.69 -14.46
CA GLY A 244 30.17 -22.50 -14.70
C GLY A 244 29.44 -21.38 -15.43
N TYR A 245 28.12 -21.46 -15.60
CA TYR A 245 27.33 -20.37 -16.17
C TYR A 245 26.95 -19.36 -15.10
N ASN A 246 27.15 -18.07 -15.38
CA ASN A 246 26.66 -17.00 -14.52
C ASN A 246 25.14 -16.85 -14.73
N CYS A 247 24.39 -16.73 -13.64
CA CYS A 247 22.95 -16.49 -13.64
C CYS A 247 22.66 -15.03 -13.26
N PRO A 248 22.85 -14.05 -14.19
CA PRO A 248 22.59 -12.64 -13.89
C PRO A 248 21.10 -12.38 -13.68
N TRP A 249 20.23 -13.02 -14.46
CA TRP A 249 18.76 -12.96 -14.43
C TRP A 249 18.06 -13.45 -13.14
N ALA A 250 18.79 -13.79 -12.08
CA ALA A 250 18.15 -14.15 -10.82
C ALA A 250 17.41 -12.92 -10.27
N LYS A 251 16.13 -13.11 -9.90
CA LYS A 251 15.28 -12.06 -9.36
C LYS A 251 15.97 -11.39 -8.17
N ARG A 252 15.96 -10.05 -8.20
CA ARG A 252 16.47 -9.22 -7.11
C ARG A 252 15.33 -8.90 -6.18
N GLU A 253 15.60 -8.87 -4.89
CA GLU A 253 14.62 -8.64 -3.86
C GLU A 253 15.00 -7.38 -3.10
N LEU A 254 13.99 -6.61 -2.71
CA LEU A 254 14.09 -5.49 -1.80
C LEU A 254 13.14 -5.78 -0.66
N LEU A 255 13.65 -5.76 0.56
CA LEU A 255 12.83 -5.87 1.76
C LEU A 255 12.82 -4.53 2.49
N THR A 256 11.64 -4.05 2.87
CA THR A 256 11.48 -2.85 3.70
C THR A 256 10.94 -3.27 5.04
N PHE A 257 11.61 -2.85 6.11
CA PHE A 257 11.24 -3.15 7.48
C PHE A 257 10.81 -1.87 8.19
N LEU A 258 9.73 -1.95 8.95
CA LEU A 258 9.26 -0.88 9.84
C LEU A 258 8.95 -1.49 11.21
N PHE A 259 9.57 -0.97 12.26
CA PHE A 259 9.37 -1.42 13.63
C PHE A 259 8.94 -0.29 14.57
N THR A 260 7.85 -0.52 15.28
CA THR A 260 7.33 0.40 16.29
C THR A 260 7.49 -0.21 17.68
N TYR A 261 8.07 0.55 18.60
CA TYR A 261 8.24 0.16 20.00
C TYR A 261 7.07 0.69 20.84
N LEU A 262 6.35 -0.21 21.50
CA LEU A 262 5.20 0.11 22.34
C LEU A 262 5.43 -0.42 23.78
N PRO A 263 5.65 0.44 24.77
CA PRO A 263 5.70 0.00 26.17
C PRO A 263 4.34 -0.52 26.61
N SER A 264 4.31 -1.59 27.40
CA SER A 264 3.09 -2.23 27.90
C SER A 264 3.18 -2.51 29.39
N ALA A 265 2.05 -2.57 30.10
CA ALA A 265 2.02 -2.89 31.54
C ALA A 265 2.70 -4.22 31.90
N ASN A 266 2.83 -5.14 30.93
CA ASN A 266 3.40 -6.47 31.11
C ASN A 266 4.78 -6.65 30.43
N GLY A 267 5.40 -5.58 29.93
CA GLY A 267 6.70 -5.65 29.24
C GLY A 267 6.76 -4.69 28.06
N VAL A 268 7.14 -5.23 26.90
CA VAL A 268 7.33 -4.46 25.66
C VAL A 268 6.65 -5.18 24.50
N VAL A 269 5.96 -4.44 23.65
CA VAL A 269 5.45 -4.93 22.38
C VAL A 269 6.22 -4.23 21.27
N ILE A 270 6.86 -5.01 20.40
CA ILE A 270 7.49 -4.47 19.19
C ILE A 270 6.59 -4.90 18.03
N SER A 271 5.96 -3.93 17.38
CA SER A 271 5.19 -4.17 16.16
C SER A 271 6.13 -4.10 14.97
N GLY A 272 6.07 -5.08 14.07
CA GLY A 272 6.93 -5.13 12.89
C GLY A 272 6.11 -5.32 11.62
N ASP A 273 6.47 -4.57 10.60
CA ASP A 273 5.97 -4.68 9.24
C ASP A 273 7.14 -4.94 8.26
N ILE A 274 6.92 -5.80 7.27
CA ILE A 274 7.94 -6.27 6.32
C ILE A 274 7.34 -6.34 4.92
N ASP A 275 7.62 -5.35 4.08
CA ASP A 275 7.24 -5.33 2.66
C ASP A 275 8.34 -5.96 1.78
N GLY A 276 7.92 -6.73 0.79
CA GLY A 276 8.81 -7.39 -0.17
C GLY A 276 8.53 -6.96 -1.61
N LYS A 277 9.58 -6.55 -2.32
CA LYS A 277 9.51 -6.23 -3.76
C LYS A 277 10.52 -7.03 -4.56
N VAL A 278 10.18 -7.37 -5.79
CA VAL A 278 10.96 -8.18 -6.71
C VAL A 278 11.27 -7.44 -8.01
N GLY A 279 12.56 -7.29 -8.32
CA GLY A 279 13.07 -6.68 -9.52
C GLY A 279 13.45 -7.71 -10.58
N SER A 280 13.30 -7.34 -11.85
CA SER A 280 13.81 -8.15 -12.97
C SER A 280 15.34 -8.17 -12.90
N GLY A 281 15.93 -9.31 -12.58
CA GLY A 281 17.39 -9.47 -12.41
C GLY A 281 18.23 -9.23 -13.68
N LEU A 282 17.63 -8.70 -14.75
CA LEU A 282 18.32 -8.40 -16.00
C LEU A 282 19.26 -7.21 -15.89
N TYR A 283 19.07 -6.34 -14.90
CA TYR A 283 19.91 -5.18 -14.67
C TYR A 283 20.88 -5.39 -13.51
N ALA A 284 22.10 -4.87 -13.67
CA ALA A 284 23.14 -4.95 -12.64
C ALA A 284 22.75 -4.22 -11.34
N ASN A 285 21.88 -3.21 -11.47
CA ASN A 285 21.17 -2.47 -10.43
C ASN A 285 19.73 -2.29 -10.92
N VAL A 286 18.73 -2.68 -10.13
CA VAL A 286 17.33 -2.37 -10.43
C VAL A 286 17.08 -0.98 -9.83
N GLU A 287 16.79 0.02 -10.67
CA GLU A 287 16.38 1.34 -10.16
C GLU A 287 15.11 1.20 -9.31
N ARG A 288 14.85 2.13 -8.38
CA ARG A 288 13.71 2.06 -7.44
C ARG A 288 12.35 1.82 -8.13
N GLY A 289 12.19 2.27 -9.38
CA GLY A 289 10.97 2.03 -10.19
C GLY A 289 10.89 0.67 -10.91
N GLY A 290 11.96 -0.14 -10.88
CA GLY A 290 12.03 -1.45 -11.54
C GLY A 290 11.65 -2.64 -10.65
N TYR A 291 11.29 -2.38 -9.39
CA TYR A 291 10.80 -3.39 -8.46
C TYR A 291 9.27 -3.48 -8.53
N LEU A 292 8.76 -4.71 -8.61
CA LEU A 292 7.33 -5.05 -8.55
C LEU A 292 7.02 -5.59 -7.15
N SER A 293 5.84 -5.32 -6.59
CA SER A 293 5.47 -5.91 -5.30
C SER A 293 5.45 -7.45 -5.37
N MET A 294 5.98 -8.12 -4.33
CA MET A 294 5.90 -9.56 -4.19
C MET A 294 4.49 -10.03 -3.83
N GLU A 295 3.66 -9.19 -3.25
CA GLU A 295 2.37 -9.58 -2.69
C GLU A 295 1.40 -10.11 -3.74
N LYS A 296 1.49 -9.64 -5.00
CA LYS A 296 0.58 -10.09 -6.05
C LYS A 296 0.82 -11.54 -6.48
N ASP A 297 2.09 -11.90 -6.65
CA ASP A 297 2.48 -13.18 -7.24
C ASP A 297 3.12 -14.15 -6.23
N TYR A 298 3.43 -13.68 -5.01
CA TYR A 298 4.22 -14.37 -3.99
C TYR A 298 3.72 -14.18 -2.55
N ASP A 299 2.45 -13.82 -2.34
CA ASP A 299 1.86 -13.57 -1.00
C ASP A 299 2.17 -14.68 0.03
N GLU A 300 1.90 -15.94 -0.31
CA GLU A 300 2.16 -17.06 0.59
C GLU A 300 3.65 -17.20 0.96
N THR A 301 4.54 -16.85 0.03
CA THR A 301 5.99 -16.94 0.23
C THR A 301 6.47 -15.84 1.17
N ILE A 302 6.03 -14.59 0.96
CA ILE A 302 6.38 -13.47 1.85
C ILE A 302 5.77 -13.69 3.24
N LYS A 303 4.53 -14.17 3.34
CA LYS A 303 3.90 -14.48 4.63
C LYS A 303 4.69 -15.51 5.44
N SER A 304 5.07 -16.62 4.81
CA SER A 304 5.90 -17.66 5.42
C SER A 304 7.26 -17.12 5.87
N TYR A 305 7.86 -16.25 5.06
CA TYR A 305 9.09 -15.55 5.40
C TYR A 305 8.94 -14.68 6.65
N ILE A 306 7.89 -13.85 6.71
CA ILE A 306 7.60 -12.97 7.84
C ILE A 306 7.40 -13.81 9.12
N ASP A 307 6.69 -14.93 9.04
CA ASP A 307 6.52 -15.84 10.18
C ASP A 307 7.85 -16.39 10.71
N ALA A 308 8.73 -16.88 9.83
CA ALA A 308 10.04 -17.36 10.22
C ALA A 308 10.90 -16.24 10.83
N PHE A 309 10.97 -15.09 10.15
CA PHE A 309 11.72 -13.91 10.59
C PHE A 309 11.26 -13.44 11.98
N THR A 310 9.95 -13.41 12.22
CA THR A 310 9.35 -13.01 13.51
C THR A 310 9.83 -13.91 14.66
N VAL A 311 9.88 -15.23 14.43
CA VAL A 311 10.35 -16.19 15.44
C VAL A 311 11.84 -15.99 15.74
N GLU A 312 12.66 -15.81 14.72
CA GLU A 312 14.09 -15.58 14.87
C GLU A 312 14.39 -14.27 15.60
N LEU A 313 13.75 -13.17 15.17
CA LEU A 313 13.93 -11.86 15.78
C LEU A 313 13.48 -11.86 17.25
N LYS A 314 12.37 -12.54 17.56
CA LYS A 314 11.90 -12.71 18.94
C LYS A 314 12.95 -13.41 19.82
N ASN A 315 13.64 -14.42 19.29
CA ASN A 315 14.71 -15.10 20.02
C ASN A 315 15.94 -14.19 20.20
N ARG A 316 16.30 -13.41 19.18
CA ARG A 316 17.40 -12.45 19.27
C ARG A 316 17.13 -11.37 20.32
N LEU A 317 15.95 -10.77 20.31
CA LEU A 317 15.57 -9.72 21.27
C LEU A 317 15.57 -10.21 22.72
N ARG A 318 15.29 -11.49 22.98
CA ARG A 318 15.42 -12.09 24.31
C ARG A 318 16.87 -12.18 24.81
N ASN A 319 17.81 -12.29 23.89
CA ASN A 319 19.24 -12.41 24.20
C ASN A 319 19.99 -11.06 24.16
N CYS A 320 19.28 -9.97 23.87
CA CYS A 320 19.84 -8.61 23.88
C CYS A 320 19.84 -7.94 25.26
N GLN A 321 19.39 -8.67 26.28
CA GLN A 321 19.40 -8.28 27.69
C GLN A 321 20.78 -8.42 28.30
#